data_AF-A0A146LHL4-F1
#
_entry.id   AF-A0A146LHL4-F1
#
_cell.length_a   1.000
_cell.length_b   1.000
_cell.length_c   1.000
_cell.angle_alpha   90.00
_cell.angle_beta   90.00
_cell.angle_gamma   90.00
#
_symmetry.space_group_name_H-M   'P 1'
#
loop_
_entity.id
_entity.type
_entity.pdbx_description
1 polymer ?
#
loop_
_entity_poly.entity_id
_entity_poly.type
_entity_poly.pdbx_seq_one_letter_code
_entity_poly.pdbx_strand_id
1 'polypeptide(L)'
;ATFKSFPQLKLQLVTYSLMMMLQWLVATVSLAGVCQGGRYKAPEPSEVSFPYKRIPTIAELINDAGCKYDPHLVKTEDGHILALHRISKSEITSKNGGVPVLLINGFMFQADGLLALGNSSLPFILADLGYDVWLGEKRGNARSLGHVKYKLDDFKNYNYTFHEQGIYDLPAFIDYILETTERSQILYIGYSLSCGMMIVMNSERPEYNDKLLGIVFLAPAGHLKKLETNPFDYASGISVLASMIESQIRNHHWLFFGNLALVKHIYLGCENTILNPMCRNFIYAFFGASRTIVPQYLGYQFAVSTTTRQSILSK
;
A
#
# COMPACT_ATOMS: atom_id res chain seq x y z
N ALA A 1 -33.61 16.72 -49.06
CA ALA A 1 -32.23 16.63 -48.55
C ALA A 1 -31.52 17.94 -48.86
N THR A 2 -31.46 18.84 -47.88
CA THR A 2 -30.83 20.16 -48.01
C THR A 2 -29.31 19.99 -48.04
N PHE A 3 -28.69 20.26 -49.19
CA PHE A 3 -27.25 20.35 -49.33
C PHE A 3 -26.73 21.43 -48.38
N LYS A 4 -25.95 21.04 -47.36
CA LYS A 4 -25.21 22.02 -46.54
C LYS A 4 -24.37 22.88 -47.47
N SER A 5 -24.50 24.19 -47.34
CA SER A 5 -23.79 25.15 -48.18
C SER A 5 -22.28 24.98 -48.02
N PHE A 6 -21.54 25.13 -49.12
CA PHE A 6 -20.07 25.03 -49.20
C PHE A 6 -19.29 25.67 -48.02
N PRO A 7 -19.72 26.81 -47.45
CA PRO A 7 -19.06 27.42 -46.28
C PRO A 7 -19.14 26.55 -45.00
N GLN A 8 -20.25 25.84 -44.77
CA GLN A 8 -20.42 24.99 -43.60
C GLN A 8 -19.53 23.74 -43.64
N LEU A 9 -19.29 23.20 -44.85
CA LEU A 9 -18.38 22.07 -45.05
C LEU A 9 -16.92 22.48 -44.80
N LYS A 10 -16.53 23.69 -45.24
CA LYS A 10 -15.20 24.25 -44.95
C LYS A 10 -14.98 24.48 -43.46
N LEU A 11 -15.98 25.02 -42.75
CA LEU A 11 -15.88 25.23 -41.30
C LEU A 11 -15.77 23.89 -40.56
N GLN A 12 -16.55 22.87 -40.96
CA GLN A 12 -16.44 21.53 -40.38
C GLN A 12 -15.05 20.92 -40.61
N LEU A 13 -14.52 20.99 -41.83
CA LEU A 13 -13.18 20.49 -42.16
C LEU A 13 -12.09 21.19 -41.32
N VAL A 14 -12.18 22.51 -41.16
CA VAL A 14 -11.24 23.28 -40.33
C VAL A 14 -11.34 22.87 -38.86
N THR A 15 -12.55 22.69 -38.31
CA THR A 15 -12.73 22.21 -36.93
C THR A 15 -12.20 20.79 -36.72
N TYR A 16 -12.38 19.89 -37.69
CA TYR A 16 -11.82 18.53 -37.63
C TYR A 16 -10.29 18.55 -37.70
N SER A 17 -9.70 19.37 -38.57
CA SER A 17 -8.25 19.54 -38.64
C SER A 17 -7.66 20.12 -37.36
N LEU A 18 -8.32 21.10 -36.73
CA LEU A 18 -7.92 21.67 -35.44
C LEU A 18 -8.04 20.65 -34.30
N MET A 19 -9.11 19.85 -34.24
CA MET A 19 -9.25 18.76 -33.26
C MET A 19 -8.18 17.69 -33.44
N MET A 20 -7.87 17.31 -34.69
CA MET A 20 -6.77 16.38 -34.98
C MET A 20 -5.43 16.96 -34.52
N MET A 21 -5.14 18.23 -34.83
CA MET A 21 -3.90 18.86 -34.37
C MET A 21 -3.80 18.93 -32.85
N LEU A 22 -4.91 19.22 -32.15
CA LEU A 22 -4.95 19.23 -30.70
C LEU A 22 -4.75 17.82 -30.11
N GLN A 23 -5.35 16.79 -30.70
CA GLN A 23 -5.12 15.39 -30.29
C GLN A 23 -3.67 14.96 -30.52
N TRP A 24 -3.07 15.36 -31.64
CA TRP A 24 -1.66 15.11 -31.91
C TRP A 24 -0.76 15.86 -30.94
N LEU A 25 -1.08 17.10 -30.57
CA LEU A 25 -0.32 17.89 -29.59
C LEU A 25 -0.42 17.28 -28.18
N VAL A 26 -1.61 16.84 -27.76
CA VAL A 26 -1.82 16.16 -26.48
C VAL A 26 -1.07 14.83 -26.46
N ALA A 27 -1.10 14.07 -27.57
CA ALA A 27 -0.35 12.82 -27.69
C ALA A 27 1.16 13.05 -27.66
N THR A 28 1.68 14.10 -28.30
CA THR A 28 3.12 14.40 -28.29
C THR A 28 3.60 14.96 -26.96
N VAL A 29 2.82 15.79 -26.27
CA VAL A 29 3.12 16.25 -24.90
C VAL A 29 3.06 15.09 -23.91
N SER A 30 2.11 14.16 -24.08
CA SER A 30 2.03 12.93 -23.27
C SER A 30 3.22 12.01 -23.53
N LEU A 31 3.62 11.81 -24.80
CA LEU A 31 4.83 11.05 -25.15
C LEU A 31 6.11 11.73 -24.66
N ALA A 32 6.20 13.05 -24.73
CA ALA A 32 7.34 13.81 -24.21
C ALA A 32 7.42 13.72 -22.68
N GLY A 33 6.28 13.75 -21.98
CA GLY A 33 6.19 13.50 -20.53
C GLY A 33 6.60 12.07 -20.16
N VAL A 34 6.28 11.07 -20.98
CA VAL A 34 6.73 9.67 -20.81
C VAL A 34 8.22 9.50 -21.15
N CYS A 35 8.78 10.34 -22.01
CA CYS A 35 10.19 10.30 -22.38
C CYS A 35 11.12 11.12 -21.47
N GLN A 36 10.60 12.12 -20.74
CA GLN A 36 11.36 12.95 -19.80
C GLN A 36 11.06 12.67 -18.32
N GLY A 37 9.96 11.99 -17.99
CA GLY A 37 9.76 11.41 -16.67
C GLY A 37 10.79 10.31 -16.47
N GLY A 38 11.74 10.52 -15.55
CA GLY A 38 12.82 9.57 -15.26
C GLY A 38 12.28 8.15 -15.22
N ARG A 39 12.71 7.32 -16.18
CA ARG A 39 12.45 5.88 -16.15
C ARG A 39 13.23 5.35 -14.96
N TYR A 40 12.58 5.30 -13.80
CA TYR A 40 13.00 4.42 -12.73
C TYR A 40 13.02 3.01 -13.32
N LYS A 41 14.21 2.54 -13.72
CA LYS A 41 14.42 1.14 -14.04
C LYS A 41 14.39 0.45 -12.68
N ALA A 42 13.35 -0.33 -12.43
CA ALA A 42 13.30 -1.16 -11.23
C ALA A 42 14.65 -1.92 -11.14
N PRO A 43 15.31 -1.93 -9.97
CA PRO A 43 16.60 -2.57 -9.82
C PRO A 43 16.49 -4.02 -10.27
N GLU A 44 17.53 -4.52 -10.94
CA GLU A 44 17.58 -5.94 -11.25
C GLU A 44 17.53 -6.71 -9.92
N PRO A 45 16.84 -7.85 -9.85
CA PRO A 45 16.85 -8.79 -8.71
C PRO A 45 18.19 -8.96 -7.98
N SER A 46 19.30 -8.94 -8.72
CA SER A 46 20.68 -9.10 -8.24
C SER A 46 21.29 -7.83 -7.63
N GLU A 47 20.70 -6.66 -7.88
CA GLU A 47 21.16 -5.35 -7.40
C GLU A 47 20.54 -4.97 -6.06
N VAL A 48 19.38 -5.55 -5.73
CA VAL A 48 18.84 -5.52 -4.37
C VAL A 48 19.64 -6.54 -3.57
N SER A 49 20.25 -6.13 -2.47
CA SER A 49 20.85 -7.06 -1.50
C SER A 49 20.11 -6.88 -0.19
N PHE A 50 19.65 -7.99 0.39
CA PHE A 50 19.00 -7.98 1.70
C PHE A 50 20.04 -8.35 2.76
N PRO A 51 20.66 -7.38 3.46
CA PRO A 51 21.85 -7.64 4.27
C PRO A 51 21.52 -8.30 5.62
N TYR A 52 20.24 -8.45 5.96
CA TYR A 52 19.85 -8.89 7.29
C TYR A 52 19.75 -10.42 7.39
N LYS A 53 20.46 -10.97 8.37
CA LYS A 53 20.38 -12.40 8.77
C LYS A 53 19.18 -12.71 9.67
N ARG A 54 18.43 -11.68 10.07
CA ARG A 54 17.18 -11.74 10.85
C ARG A 54 16.20 -10.75 10.26
N ILE A 55 14.95 -10.82 10.72
CA ILE A 55 13.95 -9.83 10.35
C ILE A 55 14.27 -8.51 11.07
N PRO A 56 14.53 -7.42 10.34
CA PRO A 56 14.80 -6.12 10.93
C PRO A 56 13.50 -5.45 11.39
N THR A 57 13.64 -4.51 12.32
CA THR A 57 12.55 -3.61 12.69
C THR A 57 12.34 -2.57 11.59
N ILE A 58 11.16 -1.96 11.54
CA ILE A 58 10.90 -0.83 10.63
C ILE A 58 11.87 0.33 10.86
N ALA A 59 12.27 0.57 12.12
CA ALA A 59 13.27 1.57 12.47
C ALA A 59 14.64 1.26 11.85
N GLU A 60 15.07 -0.01 11.90
CA GLU A 60 16.33 -0.44 11.28
C GLU A 60 16.29 -0.25 9.76
N LEU A 61 15.20 -0.66 9.10
CA LEU A 61 15.03 -0.46 7.65
C LEU A 61 15.12 1.02 7.26
N ILE A 62 14.50 1.91 8.04
CA ILE A 62 14.47 3.35 7.77
C ILE A 62 15.86 3.98 8.03
N ASN A 63 16.48 3.65 9.17
CA ASN A 63 17.77 4.19 9.55
C ASN A 63 18.89 3.73 8.59
N ASP A 64 18.86 2.48 8.16
CA ASP A 64 19.87 1.93 7.24
C ASP A 64 19.74 2.51 5.82
N ALA A 65 18.55 3.02 5.46
CA ALA A 65 18.33 3.82 4.25
C ALA A 65 18.79 5.29 4.40
N GLY A 66 19.45 5.63 5.52
CA GLY A 66 19.90 6.98 5.82
C GLY A 66 18.75 7.98 6.02
N CYS A 67 17.58 7.49 6.43
CA CYS A 67 16.42 8.32 6.73
C CYS A 67 16.21 8.39 8.26
N LYS A 68 15.58 9.47 8.73
CA LYS A 68 15.10 9.61 10.09
C LYS A 68 13.75 8.94 10.25
N TYR A 69 13.56 8.28 11.38
CA TYR A 69 12.31 7.62 11.74
C TYR A 69 11.62 8.37 12.87
N ASP A 70 10.37 8.79 12.63
CA ASP A 70 9.52 9.46 13.63
C ASP A 70 8.20 8.65 13.79
N PRO A 71 8.05 7.88 14.87
CA PRO A 71 6.87 7.04 15.11
C PRO A 71 5.73 7.82 15.77
N HIS A 72 4.51 7.65 15.25
CA HIS A 72 3.30 8.26 15.77
C HIS A 72 2.24 7.20 16.12
N LEU A 73 1.33 7.59 17.01
CA LEU A 73 0.11 6.85 17.31
C LEU A 73 -1.10 7.73 17.05
N VAL A 74 -2.06 7.18 16.33
CA VAL A 74 -3.30 7.87 15.92
C VAL A 74 -4.48 7.11 16.48
N LYS A 75 -5.45 7.83 17.05
CA LYS A 75 -6.69 7.23 17.57
C LYS A 75 -7.81 7.47 16.58
N THR A 76 -8.52 6.42 16.19
CA THR A 76 -9.73 6.52 15.36
C THR A 76 -10.94 6.95 16.18
N GLU A 77 -11.99 7.41 15.50
CA GLU A 77 -13.26 7.80 16.14
C GLU A 77 -13.89 6.64 16.92
N ASP A 78 -13.81 5.42 16.38
CA ASP A 78 -14.36 4.22 17.01
C ASP A 78 -13.42 3.58 18.07
N GLY A 79 -12.21 4.11 18.22
CA GLY A 79 -11.34 3.84 19.37
C GLY A 79 -10.16 2.91 19.11
N HIS A 80 -9.87 2.53 17.87
CA HIS A 80 -8.62 1.85 17.51
C HIS A 80 -7.42 2.77 17.66
N ILE A 81 -6.29 2.20 18.08
CA ILE A 81 -5.00 2.88 18.15
C ILE A 81 -4.11 2.35 17.03
N LEU A 82 -3.79 3.22 16.09
CA LEU A 82 -3.08 2.90 14.86
C LEU A 82 -1.66 3.46 14.90
N ALA A 83 -0.69 2.67 14.45
CA ALA A 83 0.65 3.17 14.19
C ALA A 83 0.71 3.94 12.86
N LEU A 84 1.48 5.02 12.87
CA LEU A 84 1.75 5.85 11.71
C LEU A 84 3.24 6.19 11.71
N HIS A 85 3.93 5.90 10.61
CA HIS A 85 5.39 5.99 10.53
C HIS A 85 5.81 7.13 9.62
N ARG A 86 6.44 8.17 10.16
CA ARG A 86 6.95 9.27 9.36
C ARG A 86 8.43 9.05 9.03
N ILE A 87 8.78 9.30 7.78
CA ILE A 87 10.12 9.09 7.20
C ILE A 87 10.59 10.39 6.54
N SER A 88 11.81 10.82 6.87
CA SER A 88 12.41 12.02 6.29
C SER A 88 13.92 11.90 6.09
N LYS A 89 14.50 12.67 5.15
CA LYS A 89 15.97 12.76 4.98
C LYS A 89 16.65 13.78 5.88
N SER A 90 15.89 14.77 6.35
CA SER A 90 16.38 15.85 7.21
C SER A 90 15.40 16.07 8.37
N GLU A 91 15.77 16.94 9.32
CA GLU A 91 14.80 17.44 10.29
C GLU A 91 13.67 18.17 9.57
N ILE A 92 12.49 17.55 9.55
CA ILE A 92 11.27 18.14 9.02
C ILE A 92 10.47 18.71 10.18
N THR A 93 10.25 20.02 10.11
CA THR A 93 9.29 20.80 10.90
C THR A 93 8.05 21.10 10.03
N SER A 94 6.96 21.57 10.63
CA SER A 94 5.77 22.01 9.88
C SER A 94 6.09 23.07 8.83
N LYS A 95 7.13 23.89 9.04
CA LYS A 95 7.48 25.02 8.16
C LYS A 95 8.36 24.68 6.96
N ASN A 96 9.12 23.58 7.03
CA ASN A 96 10.06 23.17 5.97
C ASN A 96 9.76 21.78 5.38
N GLY A 97 8.68 21.12 5.80
CA GLY A 97 8.26 19.84 5.25
C GLY A 97 7.73 19.96 3.83
N GLY A 98 8.07 18.98 2.99
CA GLY A 98 7.50 18.84 1.65
C GLY A 98 5.99 18.54 1.68
N VAL A 99 5.45 18.21 0.51
CA VAL A 99 4.04 17.75 0.42
C VAL A 99 3.91 16.43 1.20
N PRO A 100 2.95 16.31 2.13
CA PRO A 100 2.72 15.06 2.85
C PRO A 100 2.21 13.98 1.90
N VAL A 101 2.80 12.79 1.96
CA VAL A 101 2.40 11.63 1.17
C VAL A 101 2.09 10.47 2.12
N LEU A 102 0.82 10.06 2.16
CA LEU A 102 0.39 8.88 2.91
C LEU A 102 0.42 7.65 2.00
N LEU A 103 1.23 6.65 2.36
CA LEU A 103 1.28 5.35 1.70
C LEU A 103 0.67 4.29 2.62
N ILE A 104 -0.23 3.47 2.08
CA ILE A 104 -0.85 2.37 2.84
C ILE A 104 -0.76 1.06 2.06
N ASN A 105 -0.27 0.03 2.74
CA ASN A 105 -0.12 -1.30 2.19
C ASN A 105 -1.43 -2.07 2.01
N GLY A 106 -1.38 -3.09 1.15
CA GLY A 106 -2.52 -3.92 0.78
C GLY A 106 -2.92 -4.97 1.83
N PHE A 107 -3.83 -5.86 1.44
CA PHE A 107 -4.28 -6.97 2.27
C PHE A 107 -3.08 -7.82 2.72
N MET A 108 -3.05 -8.20 4.00
CA MET A 108 -1.99 -9.03 4.61
C MET A 108 -0.59 -8.43 4.70
N PHE A 109 -0.36 -7.19 4.27
CA PHE A 109 0.94 -6.51 4.38
C PHE A 109 0.96 -5.47 5.51
N GLN A 110 2.11 -5.41 6.20
CA GLN A 110 2.48 -4.40 7.20
C GLN A 110 3.26 -3.26 6.54
N ALA A 111 3.39 -2.08 7.14
CA ALA A 111 3.98 -0.89 6.50
C ALA A 111 5.41 -1.09 5.97
N ASP A 112 6.23 -1.86 6.68
CA ASP A 112 7.60 -2.25 6.30
C ASP A 112 7.69 -3.08 5.01
N GLY A 113 6.59 -3.69 4.55
CA GLY A 113 6.51 -4.30 3.23
C GLY A 113 6.80 -3.32 2.08
N LEU A 114 6.51 -2.02 2.27
CA LEU A 114 6.85 -0.97 1.30
C LEU A 114 8.35 -0.64 1.26
N LEU A 115 9.12 -1.10 2.26
CA LEU A 115 10.54 -0.79 2.44
C LEU A 115 11.47 -1.94 2.02
N ALA A 116 10.89 -3.04 1.52
CA ALA A 116 11.61 -4.30 1.29
C ALA A 116 12.71 -4.22 0.23
N LEU A 117 12.72 -3.19 -0.62
CA LEU A 117 13.72 -2.99 -1.68
C LEU A 117 14.90 -2.11 -1.24
N GLY A 118 15.03 -1.80 0.06
CA GLY A 118 16.05 -0.83 0.53
C GLY A 118 15.84 0.52 -0.15
N ASN A 119 16.90 1.28 -0.45
CA ASN A 119 16.84 2.61 -1.09
C ASN A 119 16.01 2.68 -2.40
N SER A 120 15.81 1.55 -3.06
CA SER A 120 14.93 1.41 -4.24
C SER A 120 13.43 1.34 -3.90
N SER A 121 13.07 1.44 -2.63
CA SER A 121 11.70 1.45 -2.16
C SER A 121 11.06 2.82 -2.38
N LEU A 122 9.81 2.83 -2.84
CA LEU A 122 9.07 4.06 -3.15
C LEU A 122 9.08 5.08 -2.00
N PRO A 123 8.89 4.70 -0.71
CA PRO A 123 8.98 5.66 0.40
C PRO A 123 10.32 6.40 0.47
N PHE A 124 11.44 5.71 0.25
CA PHE A 124 12.75 6.34 0.31
C PHE A 124 13.03 7.22 -0.90
N ILE A 125 12.59 6.78 -2.10
CA ILE A 125 12.66 7.61 -3.31
C ILE A 125 11.87 8.91 -3.12
N LEU A 126 10.68 8.85 -2.52
CA LEU A 126 9.88 10.05 -2.22
C LEU A 126 10.58 10.95 -1.19
N ALA A 127 11.18 10.37 -0.15
CA ALA A 127 11.95 11.13 0.83
C ALA A 127 13.19 11.81 0.20
N ASP A 128 13.89 11.13 -0.72
CA ASP A 128 15.01 11.69 -1.51
C ASP A 128 14.56 12.86 -2.38
N LEU A 129 13.33 12.81 -2.91
CA LEU A 129 12.72 13.88 -3.69
C LEU A 129 12.16 15.02 -2.83
N GLY A 130 12.30 14.94 -1.50
CA GLY A 130 11.89 16.00 -0.57
C GLY A 130 10.42 15.97 -0.15
N TYR A 131 9.69 14.88 -0.40
CA TYR A 131 8.34 14.70 0.16
C TYR A 131 8.39 14.39 1.66
N ASP A 132 7.31 14.73 2.38
CA ASP A 132 7.12 14.32 3.77
C ASP A 132 6.35 13.00 3.79
N VAL A 133 7.05 11.89 4.08
CA VAL A 133 6.53 10.54 3.79
C VAL A 133 5.94 9.91 5.04
N TRP A 134 4.71 9.41 4.93
CA TRP A 134 3.95 8.80 6.00
C TRP A 134 3.50 7.39 5.60
N LEU A 135 3.78 6.37 6.40
CA LEU A 135 3.33 4.99 6.19
C LEU A 135 2.27 4.61 7.23
N GLY A 136 1.05 4.36 6.78
CA GLY A 136 -0.07 4.00 7.66
C GLY A 136 -0.16 2.50 7.94
N GLU A 137 -0.29 2.12 9.21
CA GLU A 137 -0.63 0.76 9.64
C GLU A 137 -2.12 0.69 9.98
N LYS A 138 -2.92 0.15 9.06
CA LYS A 138 -4.38 -0.06 9.27
C LYS A 138 -4.68 -0.97 10.45
N ARG A 139 -5.86 -0.83 11.06
CA ARG A 139 -6.31 -1.67 12.18
C ARG A 139 -6.15 -3.16 11.86
N GLY A 140 -5.66 -3.92 12.83
CA GLY A 140 -5.35 -5.36 12.67
C GLY A 140 -3.92 -5.65 12.24
N ASN A 141 -3.19 -4.64 11.72
CA ASN A 141 -1.76 -4.76 11.56
C ASN A 141 -1.10 -4.91 12.94
N ALA A 142 0.05 -5.59 12.97
CA ALA A 142 0.82 -5.93 14.16
C ALA A 142 1.06 -4.75 15.10
N ARG A 143 1.27 -3.56 14.53
CA ARG A 143 1.51 -2.30 15.27
C ARG A 143 0.23 -1.49 15.56
N SER A 144 -0.93 -1.97 15.09
CA SER A 144 -2.24 -1.31 15.16
C SER A 144 -3.32 -2.26 15.69
N LEU A 145 -3.02 -2.96 16.79
CA LEU A 145 -3.93 -3.90 17.44
C LEU A 145 -4.67 -3.30 18.64
N GLY A 146 -4.21 -2.13 19.11
CA GLY A 146 -4.72 -1.51 20.33
C GLY A 146 -6.12 -0.94 20.12
N HIS A 147 -6.91 -0.94 21.20
CA HIS A 147 -8.22 -0.31 21.25
C HIS A 147 -8.45 0.28 22.63
N VAL A 148 -9.11 1.43 22.72
CA VAL A 148 -9.35 2.12 24.01
C VAL A 148 -10.27 1.33 24.95
N LYS A 149 -11.19 0.54 24.38
CA LYS A 149 -12.24 -0.19 25.11
C LYS A 149 -12.06 -1.70 25.16
N TYR A 150 -11.49 -2.30 24.12
CA TYR A 150 -11.48 -3.75 23.93
C TYR A 150 -10.07 -4.28 24.13
N LYS A 151 -9.95 -5.42 24.79
CA LYS A 151 -8.68 -6.12 24.96
C LYS A 151 -8.29 -6.83 23.66
N LEU A 152 -7.01 -7.20 23.55
CA LEU A 152 -6.47 -7.86 22.36
C LEU A 152 -7.10 -9.23 22.06
N ASP A 153 -7.65 -9.91 23.06
CA ASP A 153 -8.32 -11.20 22.98
C ASP A 153 -9.84 -11.10 22.82
N ASP A 154 -10.41 -9.90 22.83
CA ASP A 154 -11.84 -9.68 22.60
C ASP A 154 -12.15 -9.65 21.09
N PHE A 155 -13.03 -10.53 20.63
CA PHE A 155 -13.50 -10.58 19.24
C PHE A 155 -14.05 -9.24 18.74
N LYS A 156 -14.61 -8.41 19.63
CA LYS A 156 -15.12 -7.08 19.26
C LYS A 156 -14.03 -6.15 18.75
N ASN A 157 -12.78 -6.33 19.18
CA ASN A 157 -11.64 -5.55 18.68
C ASN A 157 -11.42 -5.76 17.16
N TYR A 158 -11.92 -6.87 16.63
CA TYR A 158 -11.68 -7.31 15.26
C TYR A 158 -12.96 -7.44 14.42
N ASN A 159 -14.08 -6.95 14.94
CA ASN A 159 -15.33 -6.89 14.21
C ASN A 159 -15.35 -5.68 13.27
N TYR A 160 -14.51 -5.74 12.24
CA TYR A 160 -14.41 -4.72 11.21
C TYR A 160 -14.04 -5.36 9.87
N THR A 161 -14.23 -4.59 8.81
CA THR A 161 -13.86 -4.94 7.45
C THR A 161 -13.01 -3.82 6.84
N PHE A 162 -12.77 -3.88 5.53
CA PHE A 162 -12.17 -2.77 4.81
C PHE A 162 -13.05 -1.52 4.80
N HIS A 163 -14.35 -1.64 5.11
CA HIS A 163 -15.26 -0.52 5.23
C HIS A 163 -14.84 0.41 6.38
N GLU A 164 -14.71 -0.11 7.59
CA GLU A 164 -14.24 0.65 8.77
C GLU A 164 -12.82 1.18 8.58
N GLN A 165 -11.96 0.42 7.92
CA GLN A 165 -10.63 0.90 7.52
C GLN A 165 -10.72 2.14 6.61
N GLY A 166 -11.71 2.19 5.71
CA GLY A 166 -11.99 3.35 4.88
C GLY A 166 -12.58 4.53 5.67
N ILE A 167 -13.63 4.30 6.46
CA ILE A 167 -14.39 5.40 7.10
C ILE A 167 -13.80 5.90 8.43
N TYR A 168 -12.89 5.15 9.06
CA TYR A 168 -12.28 5.53 10.34
C TYR A 168 -10.75 5.64 10.26
N ASP A 169 -10.03 4.65 9.71
CA ASP A 169 -8.56 4.70 9.72
C ASP A 169 -8.03 5.79 8.80
N LEU A 170 -8.51 5.85 7.55
CA LEU A 170 -8.05 6.87 6.59
C LEU A 170 -8.31 8.30 7.08
N PRO A 171 -9.53 8.67 7.54
CA PRO A 171 -9.78 9.94 8.18
C PRO A 171 -8.84 10.28 9.33
N ALA A 172 -8.61 9.33 10.24
CA ALA A 172 -7.76 9.55 11.40
C ALA A 172 -6.30 9.83 10.97
N PHE A 173 -5.78 9.09 9.98
CA PHE A 173 -4.45 9.36 9.42
C PHE A 173 -4.38 10.72 8.74
N ILE A 174 -5.35 11.04 7.88
CA ILE A 174 -5.38 12.30 7.14
C ILE A 174 -5.40 13.47 8.12
N ASP A 175 -6.31 13.47 9.09
CA ASP A 175 -6.47 14.56 10.04
C ASP A 175 -5.21 14.75 10.89
N TYR A 176 -4.63 13.65 11.39
CA TYR A 176 -3.40 13.69 12.16
C TYR A 176 -2.24 14.29 11.35
N ILE A 177 -2.10 13.89 10.07
CA ILE A 177 -1.04 14.41 9.20
C ILE A 177 -1.24 15.89 8.93
N LEU A 178 -2.46 16.31 8.59
CA LEU A 178 -2.76 17.72 8.33
C LEU A 178 -2.50 18.60 9.56
N GLU A 179 -2.91 18.14 10.75
CA GLU A 179 -2.63 18.82 12.01
C GLU A 179 -1.12 18.91 12.29
N THR A 180 -0.41 17.79 12.15
CA THR A 180 1.03 17.71 12.44
C THR A 180 1.88 18.54 11.46
N THR A 181 1.46 18.61 10.19
CA THR A 181 2.21 19.26 9.13
C THR A 181 1.76 20.70 8.86
N GLU A 182 0.65 21.14 9.47
CA GLU A 182 -0.03 22.42 9.20
C GLU A 182 -0.35 22.60 7.69
N ARG A 183 -0.58 21.50 6.97
CA ARG A 183 -0.98 21.49 5.57
C ARG A 183 -2.50 21.37 5.45
N SER A 184 -3.04 21.78 4.32
CA SER A 184 -4.47 21.65 4.02
C SER A 184 -4.80 20.37 3.25
N GLN A 185 -3.81 19.77 2.56
CA GLN A 185 -4.02 18.60 1.71
C GLN A 185 -2.84 17.64 1.75
N ILE A 186 -3.10 16.36 1.49
CA ILE A 186 -2.09 15.31 1.32
C ILE A 186 -2.18 14.62 -0.04
N LEU A 187 -1.09 13.99 -0.48
CA LEU A 187 -1.14 12.96 -1.52
C LEU A 187 -1.39 11.58 -0.88
N TYR A 188 -2.20 10.76 -1.52
CA TYR A 188 -2.44 9.38 -1.10
C TYR A 188 -1.91 8.39 -2.12
N ILE A 189 -1.23 7.34 -1.65
CA ILE A 189 -0.79 6.20 -2.46
C ILE A 189 -1.29 4.92 -1.82
N GLY A 190 -2.25 4.27 -2.47
CA GLY A 190 -2.79 2.98 -2.06
C GLY A 190 -2.24 1.82 -2.88
N TYR A 191 -2.02 0.67 -2.25
CA TYR A 191 -1.75 -0.61 -2.91
C TYR A 191 -2.86 -1.62 -2.62
N SER A 192 -3.41 -2.24 -3.67
CA SER A 192 -4.40 -3.32 -3.56
C SER A 192 -5.61 -2.92 -2.70
N LEU A 193 -5.82 -3.57 -1.55
CA LEU A 193 -6.95 -3.33 -0.62
C LEU A 193 -7.08 -1.86 -0.21
N SER A 194 -5.97 -1.15 -0.01
CA SER A 194 -6.04 0.24 0.44
C SER A 194 -6.53 1.20 -0.65
N CYS A 195 -6.52 0.80 -1.92
CA CYS A 195 -7.25 1.50 -2.97
C CYS A 195 -8.77 1.40 -2.73
N GLY A 196 -9.26 0.22 -2.36
CA GLY A 196 -10.66 -0.01 -1.99
C GLY A 196 -11.07 0.80 -0.76
N MET A 197 -10.22 0.86 0.27
CA MET A 197 -10.44 1.70 1.46
C MET A 197 -10.65 3.18 1.07
N MET A 198 -9.81 3.70 0.17
CA MET A 198 -9.91 5.09 -0.30
C MET A 198 -11.18 5.32 -1.12
N ILE A 199 -11.60 4.36 -1.94
CA ILE A 199 -12.87 4.41 -2.66
C ILE A 199 -14.06 4.47 -1.69
N VAL A 200 -14.03 3.66 -0.63
CA VAL A 200 -15.05 3.70 0.44
C VAL A 200 -15.07 5.07 1.11
N MET A 201 -13.92 5.57 1.58
CA MET A 201 -13.85 6.87 2.25
C MET A 201 -14.39 7.99 1.36
N ASN A 202 -13.97 8.06 0.09
CA ASN A 202 -14.42 9.12 -0.82
C ASN A 202 -15.91 9.07 -1.13
N SER A 203 -16.54 7.90 -0.98
CA SER A 203 -17.97 7.69 -1.20
C SER A 203 -18.81 7.97 0.05
N GLU A 204 -18.36 7.47 1.20
CA GLU A 204 -19.09 7.54 2.47
C GLU A 204 -18.78 8.82 3.28
N ARG A 205 -17.62 9.44 3.01
CA ARG A 205 -17.11 10.65 3.69
C ARG A 205 -16.57 11.66 2.66
N PRO A 206 -17.44 12.17 1.77
CA PRO A 206 -17.02 13.04 0.67
C PRO A 206 -16.34 14.34 1.12
N GLU A 207 -16.54 14.77 2.36
CA GLU A 207 -15.85 15.93 2.95
C GLU A 207 -14.32 15.76 3.02
N TYR A 208 -13.80 14.52 2.97
CA TYR A 208 -12.35 14.28 2.92
C TYR A 208 -11.77 14.47 1.51
N ASN A 209 -12.58 14.56 0.46
CA ASN A 209 -12.06 14.80 -0.89
C ASN A 209 -11.33 16.15 -0.98
N ASP A 210 -11.78 17.16 -0.24
CA ASP A 210 -11.14 18.49 -0.20
C ASP A 210 -9.76 18.45 0.48
N LYS A 211 -9.49 17.41 1.29
CA LYS A 211 -8.22 17.17 2.00
C LYS A 211 -7.21 16.39 1.15
N LEU A 212 -7.57 15.98 -0.06
CA LEU A 212 -6.71 15.20 -0.95
C LEU A 212 -6.21 16.06 -2.10
N LEU A 213 -4.89 16.22 -2.21
CA LEU A 213 -4.23 16.84 -3.35
C LEU A 213 -4.30 15.92 -4.58
N GLY A 214 -4.27 14.61 -4.36
CA GLY A 214 -4.25 13.61 -5.41
C GLY A 214 -4.16 12.19 -4.87
N ILE A 215 -4.59 11.23 -5.68
CA ILE A 215 -4.69 9.81 -5.33
C ILE A 215 -3.96 8.98 -6.39
N VAL A 216 -3.06 8.12 -5.96
CA VAL A 216 -2.39 7.13 -6.80
C VAL A 216 -2.79 5.73 -6.35
N PHE A 217 -3.38 4.96 -7.26
CA PHE A 217 -3.74 3.57 -7.01
C PHE A 217 -2.78 2.61 -7.70
N LEU A 218 -2.16 1.75 -6.90
CA LEU A 218 -1.27 0.68 -7.35
C LEU A 218 -2.03 -0.66 -7.25
N ALA A 219 -2.26 -1.32 -8.39
CA ALA A 219 -3.05 -2.56 -8.48
C ALA A 219 -4.42 -2.48 -7.75
N PRO A 220 -5.32 -1.55 -8.13
CA PRO A 220 -6.52 -1.23 -7.37
C PRO A 220 -7.48 -2.41 -7.18
N ALA A 221 -7.87 -2.66 -5.92
CA ALA A 221 -8.94 -3.58 -5.54
C ALA A 221 -10.24 -2.79 -5.27
N GLY A 222 -10.93 -2.35 -6.33
CA GLY A 222 -12.21 -1.63 -6.23
C GLY A 222 -13.43 -2.52 -6.41
N HIS A 223 -13.45 -3.32 -7.48
CA HIS A 223 -14.55 -4.25 -7.78
C HIS A 223 -13.98 -5.63 -8.10
N LEU A 224 -14.29 -6.62 -7.27
CA LEU A 224 -13.65 -7.94 -7.29
C LEU A 224 -14.47 -9.01 -8.03
N LYS A 225 -15.30 -8.64 -9.01
CA LYS A 225 -16.19 -9.57 -9.75
C LYS A 225 -15.48 -10.81 -10.30
N LYS A 226 -14.21 -10.69 -10.73
CA LYS A 226 -13.45 -11.84 -11.25
C LYS A 226 -13.14 -12.89 -10.17
N LEU A 227 -12.90 -12.47 -8.93
CA LEU A 227 -12.70 -13.39 -7.79
C LEU A 227 -13.95 -14.23 -7.52
N GLU A 228 -15.14 -13.64 -7.66
CA GLU A 228 -16.41 -14.35 -7.46
C GLU A 228 -16.68 -15.36 -8.58
N THR A 229 -16.25 -15.06 -9.81
CA THR A 229 -16.50 -15.91 -10.97
C THR A 229 -15.47 -17.01 -11.19
N ASN A 230 -14.29 -16.92 -10.57
CA ASN A 230 -13.24 -17.93 -10.67
C ASN A 230 -13.29 -18.84 -9.42
N PRO A 231 -13.71 -20.12 -9.54
CA PRO A 231 -13.83 -21.02 -8.40
C PRO A 231 -12.51 -21.22 -7.63
N PHE A 232 -11.37 -21.12 -8.32
CA PHE A 232 -10.05 -21.26 -7.68
C PHE A 232 -9.72 -20.04 -6.81
N ASP A 233 -9.96 -18.83 -7.32
CA ASP A 233 -9.71 -17.59 -6.59
C ASP A 233 -10.66 -17.47 -5.40
N TYR A 234 -11.93 -17.87 -5.58
CA TYR A 234 -12.92 -17.95 -4.51
C TYR A 234 -12.53 -18.95 -3.42
N ALA A 235 -12.18 -20.18 -3.79
CA ALA A 235 -11.75 -21.21 -2.83
C ALA A 235 -10.47 -20.82 -2.07
N SER A 236 -9.55 -20.14 -2.76
CA SER A 236 -8.35 -19.57 -2.15
C SER A 236 -8.71 -18.49 -1.13
N GLY A 237 -9.63 -17.59 -1.45
CA GLY A 237 -10.15 -16.58 -0.52
C GLY A 237 -10.83 -17.17 0.73
N ILE A 238 -11.62 -18.23 0.57
CA ILE A 238 -12.24 -18.94 1.71
C ILE A 238 -11.18 -19.62 2.59
N SER A 239 -10.20 -20.28 1.97
CA SER A 239 -9.09 -20.92 2.70
C SER A 239 -8.29 -19.89 3.49
N VAL A 240 -8.15 -18.70 2.93
CA VAL A 240 -7.46 -17.59 3.60
C VAL A 240 -8.23 -17.17 4.86
N LEU A 241 -9.52 -16.89 4.70
CA LEU A 241 -10.39 -16.50 5.80
C LEU A 241 -10.46 -17.58 6.89
N ALA A 242 -10.61 -18.85 6.51
CA ALA A 242 -10.62 -19.97 7.43
C ALA A 242 -9.32 -20.04 8.26
N SER A 243 -8.17 -19.81 7.61
CA SER A 243 -6.87 -19.77 8.30
C SER A 243 -6.77 -18.60 9.28
N MET A 244 -7.35 -17.44 8.97
CA MET A 244 -7.39 -16.28 9.87
C MET A 244 -8.30 -16.54 11.08
N ILE A 245 -9.46 -17.17 10.88
CA ILE A 245 -10.39 -17.57 11.94
C ILE A 245 -9.74 -18.63 12.84
N GLU A 246 -9.05 -19.61 12.26
CA GLU A 246 -8.38 -20.66 13.02
C GLU A 246 -7.18 -20.11 13.83
N SER A 247 -6.43 -19.18 13.25
CA SER A 247 -5.36 -18.41 13.91
C SER A 247 -5.90 -17.63 15.11
N GLN A 248 -7.09 -17.06 14.96
CA GLN A 248 -7.80 -16.39 16.02
C GLN A 248 -8.20 -17.29 17.17
N ILE A 249 -8.87 -18.38 16.86
CA ILE A 249 -9.39 -19.31 17.87
C ILE A 249 -8.23 -19.95 18.64
N ARG A 250 -7.17 -20.37 17.95
CA ARG A 250 -6.07 -21.11 18.58
C ARG A 250 -5.05 -20.25 19.29
N ASN A 251 -4.79 -19.05 18.77
CA ASN A 251 -3.66 -18.26 19.22
C ASN A 251 -4.04 -16.83 19.64
N HIS A 252 -5.34 -16.51 19.66
CA HIS A 252 -5.86 -15.18 20.02
C HIS A 252 -5.30 -14.04 19.16
N HIS A 253 -4.87 -14.31 17.91
CA HIS A 253 -4.35 -13.28 17.00
C HIS A 253 -4.84 -13.36 15.54
N TRP A 254 -5.30 -12.24 14.98
CA TRP A 254 -5.86 -12.12 13.62
C TRP A 254 -4.69 -12.00 12.64
N LEU A 255 -3.91 -13.05 12.51
CA LEU A 255 -2.84 -13.14 11.53
C LEU A 255 -3.16 -14.20 10.49
N PHE A 256 -2.90 -13.85 9.24
CA PHE A 256 -2.69 -14.82 8.20
C PHE A 256 -1.47 -15.67 8.54
N PHE A 257 -1.63 -16.99 8.61
CA PHE A 257 -0.64 -17.93 9.16
C PHE A 257 -0.16 -17.58 10.57
N GLY A 258 -1.06 -17.69 11.55
CA GLY A 258 -0.74 -17.57 12.97
C GLY A 258 0.27 -18.58 13.53
N ASN A 259 0.78 -19.49 12.71
CA ASN A 259 1.76 -20.47 13.12
C ASN A 259 3.15 -20.03 12.63
N LEU A 260 3.97 -19.49 13.53
CA LEU A 260 5.34 -19.08 13.24
C LEU A 260 6.19 -20.20 12.65
N ALA A 261 6.00 -21.45 13.13
CA ALA A 261 6.72 -22.57 12.56
C ALA A 261 6.34 -22.70 11.08
N LEU A 262 5.06 -22.63 10.73
CA LEU A 262 4.62 -22.66 9.34
C LEU A 262 5.21 -21.51 8.51
N VAL A 263 5.18 -20.26 9.00
CA VAL A 263 5.75 -19.12 8.26
C VAL A 263 7.26 -19.21 8.12
N LYS A 264 7.96 -19.63 9.18
CA LYS A 264 9.41 -19.89 9.15
C LYS A 264 9.74 -21.04 8.20
N HIS A 265 8.93 -22.09 8.14
CA HIS A 265 9.11 -23.20 7.21
C HIS A 265 8.81 -22.79 5.77
N ILE A 266 7.84 -21.91 5.53
CA ILE A 266 7.60 -21.31 4.21
C ILE A 266 8.80 -20.43 3.82
N TYR A 267 9.28 -19.56 4.71
CA TYR A 267 10.46 -18.71 4.49
C TYR A 267 11.71 -19.55 4.15
N LEU A 268 12.07 -20.51 5.00
CA LEU A 268 13.22 -21.41 4.79
C LEU A 268 13.02 -22.32 3.57
N GLY A 269 11.77 -22.72 3.29
CA GLY A 269 11.42 -23.46 2.08
C GLY A 269 11.60 -22.63 0.81
N CYS A 270 11.29 -21.33 0.83
CA CYS A 270 11.49 -20.44 -0.31
C CYS A 270 12.96 -20.05 -0.54
N GLU A 271 13.81 -20.12 0.49
CA GLU A 271 15.27 -20.05 0.36
C GLU A 271 15.87 -21.32 -0.26
N ASN A 272 15.22 -22.48 -0.12
CA ASN A 272 15.67 -23.74 -0.69
C ASN A 272 15.33 -23.83 -2.20
N THR A 273 16.34 -24.12 -3.02
CA THR A 273 16.24 -24.22 -4.49
C THR A 273 15.20 -25.25 -4.96
N ILE A 274 14.93 -26.30 -4.17
CA ILE A 274 13.99 -27.38 -4.51
C ILE A 274 12.53 -26.98 -4.28
N LEU A 275 12.24 -26.22 -3.23
CA LEU A 275 10.89 -25.78 -2.85
C LEU A 275 10.52 -24.41 -3.44
N ASN A 276 11.49 -23.70 -4.02
CA ASN A 276 11.31 -22.45 -4.78
C ASN A 276 10.15 -22.48 -5.80
N PRO A 277 9.91 -23.57 -6.58
CA PRO A 277 8.80 -23.63 -7.53
C PRO A 277 7.42 -23.62 -6.86
N MET A 278 7.25 -24.27 -5.70
CA MET A 278 5.99 -24.25 -4.95
C MET A 278 5.72 -22.86 -4.38
N CYS A 279 6.76 -22.20 -3.84
CA CYS A 279 6.66 -20.81 -3.42
C CYS A 279 6.28 -19.91 -4.59
N ARG A 280 6.96 -20.01 -5.75
CA ARG A 280 6.60 -19.25 -6.95
C ARG A 280 5.15 -19.47 -7.36
N ASN A 281 4.65 -20.71 -7.34
CA ASN A 281 3.26 -21.00 -7.70
C ASN A 281 2.24 -20.41 -6.71
N PHE A 282 2.50 -20.46 -5.40
CA PHE A 282 1.67 -19.78 -4.40
C PHE A 282 1.64 -18.27 -4.63
N ILE A 283 2.80 -17.68 -4.91
CA ILE A 283 2.95 -16.25 -5.19
C ILE A 283 2.21 -15.86 -6.47
N TYR A 284 2.36 -16.66 -7.53
CA TYR A 284 1.71 -16.44 -8.80
C TYR A 284 0.18 -16.57 -8.68
N ALA A 285 -0.30 -17.47 -7.83
CA ALA A 285 -1.73 -17.64 -7.56
C ALA A 285 -2.35 -16.42 -6.86
N PHE A 286 -1.64 -15.80 -5.91
CA PHE A 286 -2.17 -14.68 -5.13
C PHE A 286 -1.91 -13.29 -5.73
N PHE A 287 -0.74 -13.07 -6.32
CA PHE A 287 -0.28 -11.74 -6.75
C PHE A 287 0.06 -11.67 -8.25
N GLY A 288 -0.04 -12.79 -8.96
CA GLY A 288 0.27 -12.89 -10.38
C GLY A 288 1.74 -13.20 -10.67
N ALA A 289 1.99 -13.67 -11.89
CA ALA A 289 3.34 -13.98 -12.34
C ALA A 289 4.13 -12.72 -12.64
N SER A 290 5.33 -12.61 -12.06
CA SER A 290 6.31 -11.58 -12.43
C SER A 290 7.67 -12.20 -12.71
N ARG A 291 8.31 -11.74 -13.78
CA ARG A 291 9.68 -12.12 -14.15
C ARG A 291 10.75 -11.45 -13.27
N THR A 292 10.38 -10.37 -12.57
CA THR A 292 11.28 -9.57 -11.72
C THR A 292 11.15 -9.90 -10.23
N ILE A 293 10.16 -10.68 -9.80
CA ILE A 293 10.02 -11.05 -8.39
C ILE A 293 11.04 -12.15 -8.04
N VAL A 294 11.93 -11.85 -7.09
CA VAL A 294 12.73 -12.88 -6.42
C VAL A 294 11.90 -13.47 -5.28
N PRO A 295 11.69 -14.79 -5.24
CA PRO A 295 10.91 -15.45 -4.19
C PRO A 295 11.40 -15.14 -2.77
N GLN A 296 12.70 -14.86 -2.61
CA GLN A 296 13.31 -14.47 -1.33
C GLN A 296 12.76 -13.14 -0.79
N TYR A 297 12.55 -12.12 -1.64
CA TYR A 297 11.99 -10.83 -1.21
C TYR A 297 10.54 -10.93 -0.77
N LEU A 298 9.78 -11.83 -1.40
CA LEU A 298 8.40 -12.04 -0.99
C LEU A 298 8.31 -12.89 0.28
N GLY A 299 9.15 -13.92 0.41
CA GLY A 299 9.34 -14.64 1.66
C GLY A 299 9.69 -13.68 2.80
N TYR A 300 10.55 -12.70 2.53
CA TYR A 300 10.86 -11.60 3.44
C TYR A 300 9.64 -10.72 3.74
N GLN A 301 8.90 -10.22 2.75
CA GLN A 301 7.68 -9.41 2.99
C GLN A 301 6.64 -10.15 3.84
N PHE A 302 6.47 -11.46 3.62
CA PHE A 302 5.60 -12.31 4.44
C PHE A 302 6.15 -12.56 5.85
N ALA A 303 7.44 -12.82 5.97
CA ALA A 303 8.11 -13.04 7.25
C ALA A 303 8.05 -11.78 8.12
N VAL A 304 8.37 -10.62 7.56
CA VAL A 304 8.25 -9.30 8.23
C VAL A 304 6.83 -9.08 8.72
N SER A 305 5.83 -9.40 7.89
CA SER A 305 4.42 -9.19 8.24
C SER A 305 3.95 -10.05 9.41
N THR A 306 4.56 -11.23 9.60
CA THR A 306 4.15 -12.22 10.60
C THR A 306 4.97 -12.15 11.89
N THR A 307 6.26 -11.88 11.82
CA THR A 307 7.13 -11.79 13.02
C THR A 307 7.06 -10.45 13.73
N THR A 308 6.71 -9.36 13.03
CA THR A 308 6.52 -8.05 13.66
C THR A 308 5.50 -8.11 14.79
N ARG A 309 4.47 -8.95 14.69
CA ARG A 309 3.49 -9.12 15.77
C ARG A 309 4.03 -9.94 16.94
N GLN A 310 4.89 -10.93 16.70
CA GLN A 310 5.44 -11.74 17.78
C GLN A 310 6.44 -10.99 18.65
N SER A 311 7.26 -10.12 18.05
CA SER A 311 8.18 -9.28 18.83
C SER A 311 7.43 -8.27 19.72
N ILE A 312 6.20 -7.91 19.33
CA ILE A 312 5.29 -7.07 20.12
C ILE A 312 4.61 -7.88 21.23
N LEU A 313 4.20 -9.13 20.95
CA LEU A 313 3.54 -10.01 21.93
C LEU A 313 4.50 -10.65 22.94
N SER A 314 5.81 -10.69 22.66
CA SER A 314 6.84 -11.23 23.57
C SER A 314 7.37 -10.21 24.59
N LYS A 315 6.83 -8.98 24.59
CA LYS A 315 7.13 -7.91 25.55
C LYS A 315 5.92 -7.66 26.42
#